data_AF-A0A7W8TTJ7-F1
#
_entry.id   AF-A0A7W8TTJ7-F1
#
_cell.length_a   1.000
_cell.length_b   1.000
_cell.length_c   1.000
_cell.angle_alpha   90.00
_cell.angle_beta   90.00
_cell.angle_gamma   90.00
#
_symmetry.space_group_name_H-M   'P 1'
#
loop_
_entity.id
_entity.type
_entity.pdbx_description
1 polymer ?
#
loop_
_entity_poly.entity_id
_entity_poly.type
_entity_poly.pdbx_seq_one_letter_code
_entity_poly.pdbx_strand_id
1 'polypeptide(L)'
;MANGLRSEGLLSADELRWLQESNAAANAAYTDPSTVTPDCYDSSLNPGARSWFKSDASELLQMTAGYLQLLDRHGIQWMELRTRTPGRIIYEDTVQVVAVPYTYPEHWPFGGKRPDAS
;
A
#
# COMPACT_ATOMS: atom_id res chain seq x y z
N MET A 1 -6.91 0.33 5.34
CA MET A 1 -7.18 1.60 4.62
C MET A 1 -8.35 2.29 5.31
N ALA A 2 -8.30 3.62 5.45
CA ALA A 2 -9.27 4.44 6.20
C ALA A 2 -10.74 4.38 5.71
N ASN A 3 -11.08 3.50 4.76
CA ASN A 3 -12.44 3.27 4.28
C ASN A 3 -13.34 2.59 5.34
N GLY A 4 -12.78 1.83 6.29
CA GLY A 4 -13.54 1.22 7.39
C GLY A 4 -14.03 2.23 8.45
N LEU A 5 -13.27 3.31 8.65
CA LEU A 5 -13.66 4.40 9.58
C LEU A 5 -14.87 5.21 9.07
N ARG A 6 -14.99 5.34 7.74
CA ARG A 6 -16.09 6.08 7.12
C ARG A 6 -17.44 5.37 7.25
N SER A 7 -17.46 4.03 7.36
CA SER A 7 -18.70 3.24 7.47
C SER A 7 -19.32 3.21 8.87
N GLU A 8 -18.56 3.49 9.93
CA GLU A 8 -19.05 3.43 11.32
C GLU A 8 -19.52 4.79 11.87
N GLY A 9 -19.41 5.88 11.09
CA GLY A 9 -19.82 7.22 11.53
C GLY A 9 -18.94 7.83 12.64
N LEU A 10 -17.73 7.30 12.82
CA LEU A 10 -16.82 7.66 13.92
C LEU A 10 -16.00 8.94 13.64
N LEU A 11 -15.93 9.38 12.39
CA LEU A 11 -15.19 10.60 12.03
C LEU A 11 -16.05 11.85 12.26
N SER A 12 -15.46 12.83 12.94
CA SER A 12 -16.03 14.18 13.04
C SER A 12 -16.12 14.87 11.67
N ALA A 13 -16.93 15.92 11.57
CA ALA A 13 -17.08 16.69 10.32
C ALA A 13 -15.75 17.27 9.81
N ASP A 14 -14.87 17.71 10.71
CA ASP A 14 -13.57 18.27 10.35
C ASP A 14 -12.59 17.17 9.88
N GLU A 15 -12.63 15.98 10.49
CA GLU A 15 -11.83 14.83 10.04
C GLU A 15 -12.29 14.32 8.67
N LEU A 16 -13.60 14.31 8.42
CA LEU A 16 -14.15 13.98 7.11
C LEU A 16 -13.70 14.98 6.05
N ARG A 17 -13.71 16.29 6.36
CA ARG A 17 -13.24 17.33 5.44
C ARG A 17 -11.75 17.17 5.16
N TRP A 18 -10.94 17.03 6.20
CA TRP A 18 -9.50 16.81 6.06
C TRP A 18 -9.18 15.56 5.23
N LEU A 19 -9.91 14.45 5.43
CA LEU A 19 -9.73 13.22 4.69
C LEU A 19 -10.07 13.42 3.20
N GLN A 20 -11.13 14.16 2.88
CA GLN A 20 -11.50 14.46 1.50
C GLN A 20 -10.46 15.34 0.80
N GLU A 21 -10.01 16.41 1.46
CA GLU A 21 -8.98 17.31 0.94
C GLU A 21 -7.65 16.58 0.72
N SER A 22 -7.23 15.76 1.68
CA SER A 22 -6.00 14.96 1.58
C SER A 22 -6.07 13.94 0.45
N ASN A 23 -7.21 13.24 0.30
CA ASN A 23 -7.40 12.30 -0.81
C ASN A 23 -7.42 13.00 -2.17
N ALA A 24 -8.05 14.17 -2.27
CA ALA A 24 -8.07 14.95 -3.51
C ALA A 24 -6.66 15.41 -3.90
N ALA A 25 -5.88 15.91 -2.93
CA ALA A 25 -4.49 16.27 -3.14
C ALA A 25 -3.64 15.07 -3.57
N ALA A 26 -3.80 13.92 -2.91
CA ALA A 26 -3.10 12.68 -3.26
C ALA A 26 -3.43 12.21 -4.69
N ASN A 27 -4.71 12.20 -5.07
CA ASN A 27 -5.14 11.81 -6.41
C ASN A 27 -4.64 12.77 -7.50
N ALA A 28 -4.45 14.04 -7.17
CA ALA A 28 -3.87 15.02 -8.09
C ALA A 28 -2.35 14.87 -8.22
N ALA A 29 -1.66 14.50 -7.13
CA ALA A 29 -0.20 14.44 -7.06
C ALA A 29 0.38 13.09 -7.51
N TYR A 30 -0.36 11.99 -7.31
CA TYR A 30 0.16 10.63 -7.50
C TYR A 30 -0.70 9.85 -8.48
N THR A 31 -0.03 9.06 -9.32
CA THR A 31 -0.71 8.18 -10.27
C THR A 31 -1.45 7.07 -9.54
N ASP A 32 -2.72 6.86 -9.92
CA ASP A 32 -3.43 5.64 -9.55
C ASP A 32 -2.92 4.48 -10.42
N PRO A 33 -2.28 3.44 -9.86
CA PRO A 33 -1.75 2.33 -10.62
C PRO A 33 -2.78 1.65 -11.51
N SER A 34 -4.06 1.64 -11.12
CA SER A 34 -5.14 1.02 -11.90
C SER A 34 -5.47 1.77 -13.19
N THR A 35 -5.08 3.05 -13.30
CA THR A 35 -5.26 3.83 -14.55
C THR A 35 -4.21 3.50 -15.61
N VAL A 36 -3.06 2.97 -15.19
CA VAL A 36 -1.94 2.59 -16.07
C VAL A 36 -1.91 1.09 -16.30
N THR A 37 -2.18 0.31 -15.25
CA THR A 37 -2.22 -1.15 -15.26
C THR A 37 -3.54 -1.61 -14.63
N PRO A 38 -4.64 -1.67 -15.42
CA PRO A 38 -5.98 -1.94 -14.91
C PRO A 38 -6.10 -3.21 -14.07
N ASP A 39 -5.37 -4.25 -14.45
CA ASP A 39 -5.45 -5.56 -13.80
C ASP A 39 -4.49 -5.70 -12.60
N CYS A 40 -3.82 -4.63 -12.16
CA CYS A 40 -2.77 -4.73 -11.13
C CYS A 40 -3.28 -5.23 -9.77
N TYR A 41 -4.57 -5.03 -9.46
CA TYR A 41 -5.21 -5.56 -8.26
C TYR A 41 -6.22 -6.68 -8.55
N ASP A 42 -6.27 -7.20 -9.77
CA ASP A 42 -7.13 -8.35 -10.08
C ASP A 42 -6.68 -9.56 -9.24
N SER A 43 -7.56 -10.06 -8.39
CA SER A 43 -7.21 -11.13 -7.44
C SER A 43 -6.99 -12.50 -8.09
N SER A 44 -7.50 -12.71 -9.31
CA SER A 44 -7.29 -13.94 -10.07
C SER A 44 -5.95 -13.94 -10.79
N LEU A 45 -5.53 -12.78 -11.31
CA LEU A 45 -4.27 -12.60 -12.04
C LEU A 45 -3.09 -12.29 -11.11
N ASN A 46 -3.33 -11.51 -10.07
CA ASN A 46 -2.33 -10.95 -9.16
C ASN A 46 -2.73 -11.17 -7.68
N PRO A 47 -2.83 -12.44 -7.23
CA PRO A 47 -3.31 -12.77 -5.90
C PRO A 47 -2.44 -12.15 -4.79
N GLY A 48 -3.07 -11.36 -3.93
CA GLY A 48 -2.40 -10.71 -2.79
C GLY A 48 -1.52 -9.50 -3.16
N ALA A 49 -1.65 -8.99 -4.39
CA ALA A 49 -1.02 -7.75 -4.84
C ALA A 49 -1.27 -6.60 -3.85
N ARG A 50 -0.21 -5.85 -3.56
CA ARG A 50 -0.27 -4.69 -2.68
C ARG A 50 0.67 -3.60 -3.14
N SER A 51 0.28 -2.36 -2.88
CA SER A 51 1.11 -1.19 -3.10
C SER A 51 2.15 -1.06 -1.99
N TRP A 52 3.35 -0.63 -2.37
CA TRP A 52 4.43 -0.26 -1.47
C TRP A 52 4.95 1.10 -1.89
N PHE A 53 5.24 1.97 -0.92
CA PHE A 53 5.94 3.23 -1.20
C PHE A 53 7.44 3.01 -1.16
N LYS A 54 8.15 3.66 -2.08
CA LYS A 54 9.60 3.68 -2.07
C LYS A 54 10.09 4.46 -0.87
N SER A 55 11.20 4.03 -0.27
CA SER A 55 11.72 4.63 0.97
C SER A 55 12.22 6.07 0.80
N ASP A 56 12.48 6.49 -0.43
CA ASP A 56 12.90 7.84 -0.80
C ASP A 56 11.73 8.75 -1.21
N ALA A 57 10.49 8.24 -1.26
CA ALA A 57 9.28 8.99 -1.54
C ALA A 57 8.84 9.86 -0.34
N SER A 58 9.73 10.76 0.09
CA SER A 58 9.65 11.46 1.38
C SER A 58 8.36 12.27 1.55
N GLU A 59 7.89 12.94 0.49
CA GLU A 59 6.64 13.71 0.52
C GLU A 59 5.41 12.81 0.70
N LEU A 60 5.36 11.68 -0.02
CA LEU A 60 4.28 10.69 0.08
C LEU A 60 4.26 10.01 1.45
N LEU A 61 5.45 9.71 1.99
CA LEU A 61 5.62 9.17 3.35
C LEU A 61 5.20 10.18 4.42
N GLN A 62 5.50 11.47 4.23
CA GLN A 62 5.05 12.52 5.15
C GLN A 62 3.54 12.71 5.09
N MET A 63 2.94 12.65 3.90
CA MET A 63 1.48 12.70 3.74
C MET A 63 0.82 11.52 4.45
N THR A 64 1.36 10.31 4.35
CA THR A 64 0.82 9.13 5.05
C THR A 64 0.85 9.28 6.57
N ALA A 65 1.82 10.01 7.14
CA ALA A 65 1.86 10.26 8.58
C ALA A 65 0.57 10.92 9.10
N GLY A 66 -0.08 11.80 8.32
CA GLY A 66 -1.35 12.40 8.70
C GLY A 66 -2.49 11.38 8.82
N TYR A 67 -2.52 10.39 7.91
CA TYR A 67 -3.50 9.30 7.98
C TYR A 67 -3.25 8.40 9.18
N LEU A 68 -1.98 8.11 9.52
CA LEU A 68 -1.62 7.30 10.68
C LEU A 68 -2.02 7.98 11.99
N GLN A 69 -1.82 9.30 12.11
CA GLN A 69 -2.30 10.08 13.26
C GLN A 69 -3.82 10.03 13.41
N LEU A 70 -4.56 10.01 12.30
CA LEU A 70 -6.01 9.81 12.32
C LEU A 70 -6.36 8.41 12.87
N LEU A 71 -5.67 7.36 12.41
CA LEU A 71 -5.87 6.01 12.95
C LEU A 71 -5.59 5.94 14.46
N ASP A 72 -4.48 6.54 14.91
CA ASP A 72 -4.09 6.59 16.33
C ASP A 72 -5.18 7.26 17.19
N ARG A 73 -5.77 8.37 16.72
CA ARG A 73 -6.84 9.08 17.43
C ARG A 73 -8.08 8.21 17.65
N HIS A 74 -8.37 7.34 16.70
CA HIS A 74 -9.49 6.40 16.76
C HIS A 74 -9.10 5.05 17.38
N GLY A 75 -7.90 4.93 17.96
CA GLY A 75 -7.41 3.72 18.61
C GLY A 75 -7.17 2.55 17.64
N ILE A 76 -7.12 2.81 16.34
CA ILE A 76 -6.93 1.78 15.32
C ILE A 76 -5.45 1.46 15.22
N GLN A 77 -5.11 0.23 15.59
CA GLN A 77 -3.74 -0.27 15.52
C GLN A 77 -3.26 -0.39 14.07
N TRP A 78 -2.03 0.02 13.83
CA TRP A 78 -1.35 -0.13 12.56
C TRP A 78 0.11 -0.53 12.79
N MET A 79 0.73 -1.09 11.75
CA MET A 79 2.15 -1.45 11.78
C MET A 79 2.78 -1.07 10.44
N GLU A 80 3.95 -0.44 10.50
CA GLU A 80 4.77 -0.21 9.32
C GLU A 80 5.47 -1.50 8.89
N LEU A 81 5.36 -1.83 7.61
CA LEU A 81 6.14 -2.91 6.99
C LEU A 81 7.19 -2.30 6.07
N ARG A 82 8.43 -2.77 6.20
CA ARG A 82 9.53 -2.44 5.29
C ARG A 82 10.09 -3.71 4.68
N THR A 83 10.33 -3.70 3.38
CA THR A 83 10.94 -4.83 2.68
C THR A 83 11.78 -4.36 1.51
N ARG A 84 12.84 -5.10 1.21
CA ARG A 84 13.63 -4.97 -0.03
C ARG A 84 13.18 -5.97 -1.10
N THR A 85 12.24 -6.85 -0.76
CA THR A 85 11.72 -7.92 -1.61
C THR A 85 10.19 -7.90 -1.55
N PRO A 86 9.54 -6.88 -2.14
CA PRO A 86 8.08 -6.71 -2.05
C PRO A 86 7.28 -7.79 -2.80
N GLY A 87 7.95 -8.57 -3.65
CA GLY A 87 7.32 -9.56 -4.51
C GLY A 87 7.72 -9.37 -5.97
N ARG A 88 6.94 -9.98 -6.87
CA ARG A 88 6.99 -9.71 -8.31
C ARG A 88 6.33 -8.37 -8.59
N ILE A 89 7.09 -7.40 -9.05
CA ILE A 89 6.61 -6.06 -9.39
C ILE A 89 5.75 -6.15 -10.67
N ILE A 90 4.54 -5.60 -10.62
CA ILE A 90 3.58 -5.53 -11.75
C ILE A 90 3.26 -4.11 -12.17
N TYR A 91 3.62 -3.13 -11.33
CA TYR A 91 3.58 -1.71 -11.62
C TYR A 91 4.68 -1.02 -10.83
N GLU A 92 5.32 -0.02 -11.43
CA GLU A 92 6.32 0.83 -10.78
C GLU A 92 6.27 2.23 -11.37
N ASP A 93 6.33 3.23 -10.49
CA ASP A 93 6.56 4.63 -10.84
C ASP A 93 7.68 5.24 -9.98
N THR A 94 7.80 6.57 -9.95
CA THR A 94 8.85 7.27 -9.20
C THR A 94 8.74 7.13 -7.69
N VAL A 95 7.57 6.81 -7.12
CA VAL A 95 7.30 6.85 -5.67
C VAL A 95 6.70 5.56 -5.10
N GLN A 96 6.17 4.67 -5.93
CA GLN A 96 5.51 3.45 -5.49
C GLN A 96 5.74 2.26 -6.45
N VAL A 97 5.47 1.07 -5.92
CA VAL A 97 5.37 -0.17 -6.69
C VAL A 97 4.11 -0.93 -6.28
N VAL A 98 3.50 -1.67 -7.21
CA VAL A 98 2.55 -2.74 -6.87
C VAL A 98 3.25 -4.06 -7.09
N ALA A 99 3.23 -4.92 -6.06
CA ALA A 99 3.91 -6.20 -6.10
C ALA A 99 3.02 -7.34 -5.62
N VAL A 100 3.13 -8.48 -6.31
CA VAL A 100 2.52 -9.76 -5.92
C VAL A 100 3.48 -10.49 -4.99
N PRO A 101 3.07 -10.81 -3.75
CA PRO A 101 3.95 -11.47 -2.79
C PRO A 101 4.43 -12.82 -3.31
N TYR A 102 5.66 -13.18 -2.97
CA TYR A 102 6.18 -14.51 -3.24
C TYR A 102 5.55 -15.50 -2.26
N THR A 103 4.48 -16.19 -2.69
CA THR A 103 3.75 -17.17 -1.88
C THR A 103 4.32 -18.57 -1.97
N TYR A 104 5.13 -18.86 -2.99
CA TYR A 104 5.76 -20.17 -3.20
C TYR A 104 7.26 -20.02 -3.53
N PRO A 105 8.11 -21.01 -3.14
CA PRO A 105 9.56 -20.97 -3.35
C PRO A 105 9.98 -20.75 -4.82
N GLU A 106 9.23 -21.29 -5.76
CA GLU A 106 9.44 -21.15 -7.20
C GLU A 106 9.29 -19.72 -7.72
N HIS A 107 8.63 -18.85 -6.96
CA HIS A 107 8.46 -17.45 -7.32
C HIS A 107 9.62 -16.58 -6.79
N TRP A 108 10.48 -17.10 -5.91
CA TRP A 108 11.58 -16.33 -5.34
C TRP A 108 12.70 -16.16 -6.38
N PRO A 109 13.23 -14.93 -6.59
CA PRO A 109 14.24 -14.66 -7.62
C PRO A 109 15.62 -15.26 -7.30
N PHE A 110 15.80 -15.79 -6.09
CA PHE A 110 16.98 -16.56 -5.70
C PHE A 110 16.59 -18.03 -5.75
N GLY A 111 16.97 -18.73 -6.83
CA GLY A 111 16.49 -20.06 -7.19
C GLY A 111 16.31 -21.00 -5.98
N GLY A 112 15.13 -21.62 -5.91
CA GLY A 112 14.69 -22.44 -4.79
C GLY A 112 15.64 -23.58 -4.44
N LYS A 113 16.60 -23.31 -3.55
CA LYS A 113 17.23 -24.35 -2.75
C LYS A 113 16.39 -24.51 -1.49
N ARG A 114 15.69 -25.65 -1.38
CA ARG A 114 15.23 -26.13 -0.08
C ARG A 114 16.45 -26.24 0.83
N PRO A 115 16.40 -25.81 2.10
CA PRO A 115 17.38 -26.27 3.06
C PRO A 115 17.20 -27.78 3.19
N ASP A 116 18.23 -28.54 2.79
CA ASP A 116 18.30 -29.96 3.07
C ASP A 116 18.28 -30.13 4.59
N ALA A 117 17.29 -30.86 5.09
CA ALA A 117 17.28 -31.28 6.48
C ALA A 117 18.41 -32.30 6.69
N SER A 118 19.35 -31.98 7.56
CA SER A 118 20.29 -32.93 8.18
C SER A 118 20.39 -32.60 9.65
#